data_AF-A0A7R9YJ53-F1
#
_entry.id   AF-A0A7R9YJ53-F1
#
_cell.length_a   1.000
_cell.length_b   1.000
_cell.length_c   1.000
_cell.angle_alpha   90.00
_cell.angle_beta   90.00
_cell.angle_gamma   90.00
#
_symmetry.space_group_name_H-M   'P 1'
#
loop_
_entity.id
_entity.type
_entity.pdbx_description
1 polymer ?
#
loop_
_entity_poly.entity_id
_entity_poly.type
_entity_poly.pdbx_seq_one_letter_code
_entity_poly.pdbx_strand_id
1 'polypeptide(L)'
;RPPFLPADALLVPQGGACGYARPGVAQLAAHVHARACATPAVRTVALVCAGTGASALFLALELHRLAGAAANGGGCGGDGCGGMVPVLALPCAMHADALRAELAELHARSALESDRGSLPLWVFPPPANSARAVRFGALEPEALRAWRRARAAGMRIDLLYGAPALAQLLRAEVAGGGGSGSGGVRAIVEQLLAERSGGAREARPLELLWVHTGGLEGVPSQLARYVRAGLATPDELALAQAEADISARGPVYGTP
;
A
#
# COMPACT_ATOMS: atom_id res chain seq x y z
N ARG A 1 -15.97 26.87 -2.88
CA ARG A 1 -16.18 26.22 -4.20
C ARG A 1 -15.67 27.15 -5.29
N PRO A 2 -14.98 26.66 -6.33
CA PRO A 2 -14.61 27.50 -7.46
C PRO A 2 -15.86 28.12 -8.13
N PRO A 3 -15.83 29.41 -8.51
CA PRO A 3 -17.02 30.13 -8.98
C PRO A 3 -17.52 29.66 -10.36
N PHE A 4 -16.73 28.90 -11.09
CA PHE A 4 -17.06 28.38 -12.43
C PHE A 4 -17.76 27.01 -12.42
N LEU A 5 -17.94 26.39 -11.25
CA LEU A 5 -18.60 25.09 -11.15
C LEU A 5 -20.11 25.25 -10.92
N PRO A 6 -20.95 24.47 -11.61
CA PRO A 6 -22.39 24.41 -11.36
C PRO A 6 -22.74 24.20 -9.88
N ALA A 7 -23.91 24.68 -9.47
CA ALA A 7 -24.39 24.57 -8.09
C ALA A 7 -24.53 23.11 -7.60
N ASP A 8 -24.69 22.17 -8.52
CA ASP A 8 -24.89 20.73 -8.30
C ASP A 8 -23.62 19.89 -8.58
N ALA A 9 -22.51 20.52 -8.97
CA ALA A 9 -21.27 19.80 -9.24
C ALA A 9 -20.74 19.01 -8.02
N LEU A 10 -20.57 17.70 -8.17
CA LEU A 10 -19.91 16.85 -7.17
C LEU A 10 -18.39 17.06 -7.23
N LEU A 11 -17.80 17.48 -6.10
CA LEU A 11 -16.35 17.62 -5.99
C LEU A 11 -15.75 16.35 -5.40
N VAL A 12 -14.96 15.64 -6.22
CA VAL A 12 -14.18 14.49 -5.78
C VAL A 12 -12.72 14.91 -5.72
N PRO A 13 -12.07 14.91 -4.53
CA PRO A 13 -10.66 15.26 -4.42
C PRO A 13 -9.78 14.19 -5.09
N GLN A 14 -8.54 14.57 -5.40
CA GLN A 14 -7.56 13.67 -5.99
C GLN A 14 -7.43 12.36 -5.19
N GLY A 15 -7.41 11.24 -5.90
CA GLY A 15 -7.30 9.91 -5.30
C GLY A 15 -8.47 9.51 -4.41
N GLY A 16 -9.62 10.20 -4.50
CA GLY A 16 -10.77 9.93 -3.64
C GLY A 16 -10.46 10.17 -2.16
N ALA A 17 -9.60 11.14 -1.84
CA ALA A 17 -9.22 11.52 -0.47
C ALA A 17 -10.36 12.21 0.31
N CYS A 18 -11.50 11.52 0.39
CA CYS A 18 -12.70 11.92 1.12
C CYS A 18 -13.47 10.68 1.59
N GLY A 19 -14.46 10.89 2.46
CA GLY A 19 -15.25 9.80 3.04
C GLY A 19 -15.97 8.91 2.02
N TYR A 20 -16.18 9.37 0.79
CA TYR A 20 -16.82 8.56 -0.27
C TYR A 20 -16.01 7.33 -0.69
N ALA A 21 -14.70 7.30 -0.48
CA ALA A 21 -13.89 6.12 -0.76
C ALA A 21 -14.08 4.98 0.27
N ARG A 22 -14.62 5.30 1.45
CA ARG A 22 -14.69 4.41 2.60
C ARG A 22 -15.47 3.10 2.33
N PRO A 23 -16.65 3.10 1.67
CA PRO A 23 -17.37 1.84 1.44
C PRO A 23 -16.56 0.81 0.64
N GLY A 24 -15.84 1.23 -0.39
CA GLY A 24 -14.97 0.35 -1.16
C GLY A 24 -13.79 -0.18 -0.34
N VAL A 25 -13.16 0.70 0.46
CA VAL A 25 -12.06 0.31 1.34
C VAL A 25 -12.53 -0.59 2.48
N ALA A 26 -13.76 -0.45 2.97
CA ALA A 26 -14.34 -1.30 4.00
C ALA A 26 -14.52 -2.75 3.51
N GLN A 27 -14.91 -2.95 2.24
CA GLN A 27 -14.97 -4.29 1.63
C GLN A 27 -13.57 -4.92 1.56
N LEU A 28 -12.57 -4.15 1.13
CA LEU A 28 -11.18 -4.60 1.14
C LEU A 28 -10.71 -4.96 2.55
N ALA A 29 -11.01 -4.12 3.55
CA ALA A 29 -10.66 -4.37 4.94
C ALA A 29 -11.29 -5.67 5.46
N ALA A 30 -12.56 -5.94 5.12
CA ALA A 30 -13.22 -7.19 5.47
C ALA A 30 -12.52 -8.41 4.86
N HIS A 31 -12.09 -8.34 3.59
CA HIS A 31 -11.33 -9.44 2.95
C HIS A 31 -9.95 -9.65 3.60
N VAL A 32 -9.23 -8.56 3.89
CA VAL A 32 -7.92 -8.62 4.55
C VAL A 32 -8.05 -9.20 5.96
N HIS A 33 -9.04 -8.74 6.72
CA HIS A 33 -9.31 -9.24 8.06
C HIS A 33 -9.72 -10.71 8.04
N ALA A 34 -10.65 -11.11 7.17
CA ALA A 34 -11.07 -12.50 7.03
C ALA A 34 -9.89 -13.43 6.69
N ARG A 35 -8.99 -12.99 5.81
CA ARG A 35 -7.74 -13.73 5.52
C ARG A 35 -6.87 -13.88 6.77
N ALA A 36 -6.60 -12.79 7.49
CA ALA A 36 -5.78 -12.84 8.71
C ALA A 36 -6.41 -13.75 9.78
N CYS A 37 -7.73 -13.75 9.91
CA CYS A 37 -8.47 -14.65 10.79
C CYS A 37 -8.38 -16.12 10.36
N ALA A 38 -8.29 -16.39 9.05
CA ALA A 38 -8.10 -17.75 8.53
C ALA A 38 -6.67 -18.29 8.77
N THR A 39 -5.70 -17.42 9.05
CA THR A 39 -4.30 -17.81 9.32
C THR A 39 -3.79 -17.24 10.65
N PRO A 40 -4.39 -17.61 11.81
CA PRO A 40 -4.09 -16.98 13.10
C PRO A 40 -2.67 -17.24 13.61
N ALA A 41 -2.03 -18.32 13.15
CA ALA A 41 -0.63 -18.62 13.43
C ALA A 41 0.35 -17.64 12.76
N VAL A 42 -0.13 -16.87 11.77
CA VAL A 42 0.66 -15.91 11.00
C VAL A 42 0.22 -14.50 11.38
N ARG A 43 1.20 -13.61 11.49
CA ARG A 43 0.98 -12.19 11.69
C ARG A 43 0.99 -11.50 10.33
N THR A 44 -0.14 -10.94 9.91
CA THR A 44 -0.24 -10.22 8.63
C THR A 44 -0.01 -8.72 8.82
N VAL A 45 0.75 -8.09 7.91
CA VAL A 45 0.88 -6.63 7.75
C VAL A 45 0.53 -6.25 6.32
N ALA A 46 -0.39 -5.32 6.14
CA ALA A 46 -0.77 -4.80 4.84
C ALA A 46 0.19 -3.69 4.37
N LEU A 47 0.83 -3.88 3.22
CA LEU A 47 1.68 -2.89 2.56
C LEU A 47 0.86 -2.15 1.50
N VAL A 48 0.70 -0.84 1.63
CA VAL A 48 -0.18 -0.05 0.75
C VAL A 48 0.61 1.06 0.08
N CYS A 49 0.57 1.13 -1.25
CA CYS A 49 1.10 2.29 -1.97
C CYS A 49 0.29 3.54 -1.62
N ALA A 50 0.97 4.60 -1.19
CA ALA A 50 0.35 5.82 -0.71
C ALA A 50 0.80 7.03 -1.52
N GLY A 51 -0.07 7.47 -2.43
CA GLY A 51 0.01 8.76 -3.10
C GLY A 51 -0.54 9.86 -2.20
N THR A 52 -1.88 9.94 -2.12
CA THR A 52 -2.62 10.84 -1.21
C THR A 52 -2.88 10.24 0.16
N GLY A 53 -2.56 8.95 0.35
CA GLY A 53 -2.72 8.25 1.63
C GLY A 53 -4.15 7.76 1.95
N ALA A 54 -5.16 8.13 1.17
CA ALA A 54 -6.56 7.83 1.47
C ALA A 54 -6.85 6.33 1.65
N SER A 55 -6.43 5.49 0.71
CA SER A 55 -6.61 4.04 0.81
C SER A 55 -5.92 3.45 2.04
N ALA A 56 -4.70 3.92 2.36
CA ALA A 56 -3.96 3.43 3.53
C ALA A 56 -4.64 3.85 4.85
N LEU A 57 -5.10 5.10 4.96
CA LEU A 57 -5.79 5.60 6.13
C LEU A 57 -7.10 4.86 6.37
N PHE A 58 -7.98 4.82 5.36
CA PHE A 58 -9.29 4.19 5.51
C PHE A 58 -9.17 2.67 5.72
N LEU A 59 -8.16 2.02 5.15
CA LEU A 59 -7.91 0.61 5.40
C LEU A 59 -7.51 0.40 6.87
N ALA A 60 -6.62 1.24 7.42
CA ALA A 60 -6.20 1.14 8.81
C ALA A 60 -7.37 1.37 9.78
N LEU A 61 -8.23 2.35 9.50
CA LEU A 61 -9.43 2.65 10.30
C LEU A 61 -10.42 1.49 10.30
N GLU A 62 -10.72 0.92 9.12
CA GLU A 62 -11.66 -0.19 9.01
C GLU A 62 -11.12 -1.48 9.61
N LEU A 63 -9.84 -1.78 9.44
CA LEU A 63 -9.20 -2.91 10.11
C LEU A 63 -9.21 -2.75 11.64
N HIS A 64 -8.98 -1.55 12.15
CA HIS A 64 -9.09 -1.26 13.58
C HIS A 64 -10.52 -1.46 14.09
N ARG A 65 -11.52 -0.95 13.37
CA ARG A 65 -12.94 -1.13 13.70
C ARG A 65 -13.35 -2.60 13.73
N LEU A 66 -12.93 -3.40 12.74
CA LEU A 66 -13.21 -4.83 12.67
C LEU A 66 -12.56 -5.59 13.85
N ALA A 67 -11.32 -5.26 14.18
CA ALA A 67 -10.64 -5.85 15.34
C ALA A 67 -11.34 -5.52 16.67
N GLY A 68 -11.80 -4.28 16.85
CA GLY A 68 -12.56 -3.88 18.04
C GLY A 68 -13.93 -4.57 18.15
N ALA A 69 -14.64 -4.71 17.02
CA ALA A 69 -15.91 -5.44 16.99
C ALA A 69 -15.73 -6.92 17.34
N ALA A 70 -14.66 -7.56 16.85
CA ALA A 70 -14.34 -8.95 17.19
C ALA A 70 -14.00 -9.13 18.68
N ALA A 71 -13.35 -8.15 19.32
CA ALA A 71 -13.02 -8.20 20.74
C ALA A 71 -14.27 -8.07 21.65
N ASN A 72 -15.24 -7.24 21.28
CA ASN A 72 -16.43 -6.98 22.08
C ASN A 72 -17.57 -7.99 21.83
N GLY A 73 -17.59 -8.64 20.66
CA GLY A 73 -18.75 -9.40 20.19
C GLY A 73 -18.93 -10.80 20.76
N GLY A 74 -17.99 -11.34 21.55
CA GLY A 74 -18.07 -12.68 22.18
C GLY A 74 -18.27 -13.89 21.25
N GLY A 75 -18.51 -13.67 19.95
CA GLY A 75 -18.88 -14.69 18.96
C GLY A 75 -17.70 -15.43 18.33
N CYS A 76 -16.47 -14.98 18.60
CA CYS A 76 -15.25 -15.73 18.31
C CYS A 76 -14.91 -16.51 19.58
N GLY A 77 -15.56 -17.64 19.81
CA GLY A 77 -15.36 -18.46 21.01
C GLY A 77 -13.89 -18.88 21.15
N GLY A 78 -13.19 -18.29 22.12
CA GLY A 78 -11.87 -18.72 22.58
C GLY A 78 -10.73 -18.56 21.56
N ASP A 79 -9.73 -17.76 21.93
CA ASP A 79 -8.40 -17.73 21.29
C ASP A 79 -8.33 -17.43 19.78
N GLY A 80 -8.10 -16.15 19.46
CA GLY A 80 -7.16 -15.84 18.38
C GLY A 80 -7.73 -15.52 17.00
N CYS A 81 -8.81 -14.75 16.89
CA CYS A 81 -9.24 -14.22 15.60
C CYS A 81 -8.23 -13.15 15.08
N GLY A 82 -7.20 -13.59 14.35
CA GLY A 82 -6.33 -12.80 13.45
C GLY A 82 -5.41 -11.72 14.05
N GLY A 83 -5.67 -11.23 15.25
CA GLY A 83 -5.02 -10.03 15.78
C GLY A 83 -5.31 -8.77 14.93
N MET A 84 -4.89 -7.61 15.41
CA MET A 84 -4.96 -6.37 14.65
C MET A 84 -4.00 -6.46 13.45
N VAL A 85 -4.51 -6.24 12.23
CA VAL A 85 -3.70 -6.18 11.00
C VAL A 85 -3.16 -4.76 10.82
N PRO A 86 -1.85 -4.53 10.95
CA PRO A 86 -1.29 -3.22 10.72
C PRO A 86 -1.19 -2.86 9.24
N VAL A 87 -1.21 -1.56 8.96
CA VAL A 87 -1.04 -0.98 7.63
C VAL A 87 0.27 -0.19 7.58
N LEU A 88 1.12 -0.52 6.63
CA LEU A 88 2.32 0.24 6.29
C LEU A 88 2.10 0.98 4.97
N ALA A 89 1.91 2.29 5.06
CA ALA A 89 1.83 3.20 3.92
C ALA A 89 3.21 3.44 3.32
N LEU A 90 3.34 3.18 2.03
CA LEU A 90 4.57 3.33 1.26
C LEU A 90 4.46 4.56 0.34
N PRO A 91 5.19 5.66 0.62
CA PRO A 91 5.13 6.85 -0.21
C PRO A 91 5.59 6.55 -1.63
N CYS A 92 4.78 6.96 -2.60
CA CYS A 92 5.07 6.79 -4.03
C CYS A 92 4.81 8.05 -4.87
N ALA A 93 4.24 9.10 -4.29
CA ALA A 93 4.02 10.39 -4.97
C ALA A 93 4.69 11.58 -4.27
N MET A 94 5.16 11.41 -3.04
CA MET A 94 5.70 12.49 -2.22
C MET A 94 6.68 11.95 -1.17
N HIS A 95 7.31 12.85 -0.42
CA HIS A 95 8.15 12.51 0.73
C HIS A 95 7.34 11.90 1.87
N ALA A 96 7.95 11.05 2.70
CA ALA A 96 7.30 10.40 3.83
C ALA A 96 6.69 11.42 4.82
N ASP A 97 7.38 12.52 5.10
CA ASP A 97 6.87 13.57 6.00
C ASP A 97 5.66 14.30 5.42
N ALA A 98 5.67 14.59 4.12
CA ALA A 98 4.52 15.16 3.43
C ALA A 98 3.33 14.20 3.50
N LEU A 99 3.56 12.90 3.27
CA LEU A 99 2.52 11.90 3.39
C LEU A 99 1.97 11.79 4.82
N ARG A 100 2.82 11.89 5.86
CA ARG A 100 2.37 11.94 7.26
C ARG A 100 1.46 13.13 7.53
N ALA A 101 1.84 14.31 7.03
CA ALA A 101 1.04 15.52 7.17
C ALA A 101 -0.32 15.37 6.46
N GLU A 102 -0.33 14.87 5.22
CA GLU A 102 -1.56 14.60 4.45
C GLU A 102 -2.47 13.58 5.14
N LEU A 103 -1.90 12.49 5.68
CA LEU A 103 -2.65 11.49 6.44
C LEU A 103 -3.25 12.07 7.73
N ALA A 104 -2.50 12.92 8.44
CA ALA A 104 -2.99 13.59 9.64
C ALA A 104 -4.14 14.56 9.32
N GLU A 105 -4.02 15.35 8.25
CA GLU A 105 -5.08 16.25 7.80
C GLU A 105 -6.31 15.47 7.32
N LEU A 106 -6.10 14.43 6.51
CA LEU A 106 -7.19 13.58 6.03
C LEU A 106 -7.93 12.90 7.20
N HIS A 107 -7.20 12.42 8.20
CA HIS A 107 -7.79 11.88 9.42
C HIS A 107 -8.63 12.94 10.14
N ALA A 108 -8.08 14.14 10.37
CA ALA A 108 -8.81 15.23 11.02
C ALA A 108 -10.09 15.62 10.28
N ARG A 109 -10.07 15.65 8.95
CA ARG A 109 -11.23 15.99 8.10
C ARG A 109 -12.27 14.87 7.97
N SER A 110 -11.90 13.63 8.27
CA SER A 110 -12.81 12.48 8.08
C SER A 110 -13.92 12.41 9.14
N ALA A 111 -13.89 13.27 10.17
CA ALA A 111 -14.89 13.37 11.24
C ALA A 111 -15.22 12.02 11.91
N LEU A 112 -14.26 11.10 11.93
CA LEU A 112 -14.45 9.78 12.53
C LEU A 112 -14.24 9.89 14.04
N GLU A 113 -15.31 9.64 14.79
CA GLU A 113 -15.35 9.66 16.25
C GLU A 113 -14.57 8.52 16.92
N SER A 114 -14.02 7.58 16.13
CA SER A 114 -13.26 6.45 16.64
C SER A 114 -11.91 6.91 17.16
N ASP A 115 -11.86 7.05 18.48
CA ASP A 115 -10.73 6.91 19.39
C ASP A 115 -9.39 7.44 18.85
N ARG A 116 -8.91 8.56 19.42
CA ARG A 116 -7.59 9.15 19.15
C ARG A 116 -6.41 8.21 19.48
N GLY A 117 -6.69 6.96 19.85
CA GLY A 117 -5.70 5.90 19.94
C GLY A 117 -4.83 5.83 18.69
N SER A 118 -3.59 5.36 18.86
CA SER A 118 -2.65 5.20 17.75
C SER A 118 -3.29 4.32 16.67
N LEU A 119 -3.62 4.89 15.50
CA LEU A 119 -4.08 4.07 14.37
C LEU A 119 -3.00 3.04 14.03
N PRO A 120 -3.35 1.84 13.56
CA PRO A 120 -2.38 0.83 13.15
C PRO A 120 -1.72 1.18 11.80
N LEU A 121 -1.39 2.45 11.60
CA LEU A 121 -0.87 3.02 10.38
C LEU A 121 0.56 3.53 10.61
N TRP A 122 1.50 3.01 9.83
CA TRP A 122 2.85 3.56 9.74
C TRP A 122 3.10 4.14 8.36
N VAL A 123 3.97 5.15 8.29
CA VAL A 123 4.50 5.66 7.03
C VAL A 123 5.96 5.27 6.94
N PHE A 124 6.30 4.57 5.85
CA PHE A 124 7.65 4.16 5.53
C PHE A 124 8.42 5.23 4.73
N PRO A 125 9.76 5.32 4.82
CA PRO A 125 10.55 4.82 5.93
C PRO A 125 10.29 5.65 7.20
N PRO A 126 10.62 5.15 8.40
CA PRO A 126 10.45 5.90 9.64
C PRO A 126 11.24 7.23 9.63
N PRO A 127 10.86 8.23 10.45
CA PRO A 127 11.41 9.59 10.40
C PRO A 127 12.94 9.69 10.52
N ALA A 128 13.58 8.74 11.19
CA ALA A 128 15.04 8.70 11.36
C ALA A 128 15.81 8.39 10.06
N ASN A 129 15.12 7.90 9.03
CA ASN A 129 15.70 7.60 7.73
C ASN A 129 15.31 8.69 6.74
N SER A 130 16.29 9.47 6.27
CA SER A 130 16.11 10.47 5.22
C SER A 130 15.79 9.76 3.88
N ALA A 131 14.51 9.44 3.69
CA ALA A 131 14.05 8.90 2.42
C ALA A 131 14.40 9.91 1.32
N ARG A 132 14.94 9.43 0.20
CA ARG A 132 14.96 10.26 -1.00
C ARG A 132 13.52 10.59 -1.37
N ALA A 133 13.25 11.88 -1.61
CA ALA A 133 11.95 12.34 -2.07
C ALA A 133 11.57 11.61 -3.37
N VAL A 134 10.39 10.98 -3.37
CA VAL A 134 9.83 10.41 -4.60
C VAL A 134 9.27 11.54 -5.43
N ARG A 135 9.71 11.64 -6.68
CA ARG A 135 9.10 12.57 -7.64
C ARG A 135 8.02 11.83 -8.41
N PHE A 136 6.76 12.19 -8.17
CA PHE A 136 5.64 11.56 -8.84
C PHE A 136 5.79 11.61 -10.37
N GLY A 137 5.68 10.45 -11.02
CA GLY A 137 5.80 10.31 -12.47
C GLY A 137 7.19 10.52 -13.06
N ALA A 138 8.24 10.68 -12.24
CA ALA A 138 9.62 10.75 -12.72
C ALA A 138 10.11 9.38 -13.23
N LEU A 139 10.94 9.39 -14.27
CA LEU A 139 11.56 8.19 -14.83
C LEU A 139 12.75 7.75 -13.99
N GLU A 140 12.48 7.25 -12.77
CA GLU A 140 13.54 6.79 -11.88
C GLU A 140 14.01 5.39 -12.29
N PRO A 141 15.33 5.17 -12.53
CA PRO A 141 15.87 3.84 -12.83
C PRO A 141 15.61 2.82 -11.73
N GLU A 142 15.52 3.26 -10.48
CA GLU A 142 15.22 2.41 -9.32
C GLU A 142 13.79 1.89 -9.33
N ALA A 143 12.82 2.73 -9.71
CA ALA A 143 11.44 2.29 -9.91
C ALA A 143 11.38 1.24 -11.04
N LEU A 144 12.07 1.47 -12.16
CA LEU A 144 12.11 0.48 -13.24
C LEU A 144 12.76 -0.85 -12.80
N ARG A 145 13.84 -0.81 -12.01
CA ARG A 145 14.45 -2.02 -11.42
C ARG A 145 13.50 -2.74 -10.47
N ALA A 146 12.78 -1.99 -9.61
CA ALA A 146 11.78 -2.55 -8.71
C ALA A 146 10.63 -3.23 -9.48
N TRP A 147 10.15 -2.59 -10.56
CA TRP A 147 9.14 -3.17 -11.45
C TRP A 147 9.61 -4.47 -12.10
N ARG A 148 10.82 -4.48 -12.67
CA ARG A 148 11.42 -5.71 -13.25
C ARG A 148 11.54 -6.82 -12.22
N ARG A 149 12.00 -6.51 -11.00
CA ARG A 149 12.11 -7.48 -9.90
C ARG A 149 10.75 -8.03 -9.47
N ALA A 150 9.74 -7.17 -9.32
CA ALA A 150 8.37 -7.59 -9.02
C ALA A 150 7.83 -8.54 -10.09
N ARG A 151 7.98 -8.16 -11.35
CA ARG A 151 7.53 -8.96 -12.49
C ARG A 151 8.22 -10.33 -12.56
N ALA A 152 9.54 -10.36 -12.35
CA ALA A 152 10.30 -11.61 -12.32
C ALA A 152 9.84 -12.55 -11.17
N ALA A 153 9.31 -11.98 -10.08
CA ALA A 153 8.70 -12.71 -8.98
C ALA A 153 7.21 -13.04 -9.19
N GLY A 154 6.65 -12.79 -10.38
CA GLY A 154 5.24 -13.01 -10.69
C GLY A 154 4.29 -11.96 -10.11
N MET A 155 4.80 -10.90 -9.50
CA MET A 155 3.99 -9.82 -8.94
C MET A 155 3.74 -8.74 -10.01
N ARG A 156 2.46 -8.44 -10.27
CA ARG A 156 2.05 -7.36 -11.16
C ARG A 156 1.87 -6.06 -10.37
N ILE A 157 2.69 -5.07 -10.68
CA ILE A 157 2.60 -3.71 -10.14
C ILE A 157 2.75 -2.70 -11.26
N ASP A 158 2.20 -1.51 -11.06
CA ASP A 158 2.32 -0.41 -11.99
C ASP A 158 3.65 0.35 -11.81
N LEU A 159 4.00 1.17 -12.81
CA LEU A 159 5.24 1.96 -12.80
C LEU A 159 5.11 3.32 -12.10
N LEU A 160 3.91 3.75 -11.72
CA LEU A 160 3.63 5.08 -11.21
C LEU A 160 3.50 5.12 -9.68
N TYR A 161 2.92 4.09 -9.06
CA TYR A 161 2.70 3.95 -7.63
C TYR A 161 3.42 2.74 -7.08
N GLY A 162 3.14 1.55 -7.64
CA GLY A 162 3.65 0.28 -7.13
C GLY A 162 5.17 0.20 -7.18
N ALA A 163 5.76 0.49 -8.33
CA ALA A 163 7.20 0.39 -8.50
C ALA A 163 7.99 1.41 -7.66
N PRO A 164 7.61 2.70 -7.58
CA PRO A 164 8.24 3.64 -6.64
C PRO A 164 8.09 3.22 -5.17
N ALA A 165 6.92 2.73 -4.75
CA ALA A 165 6.71 2.22 -3.39
C ALA A 165 7.63 1.03 -3.08
N LEU A 166 7.75 0.07 -4.01
CA LEU A 166 8.63 -1.07 -3.86
C LEU A 166 10.11 -0.64 -3.86
N ALA A 167 10.47 0.32 -4.71
CA ALA A 167 11.84 0.86 -4.74
C ALA A 167 12.26 1.42 -3.37
N GLN A 168 11.36 2.08 -2.63
CA GLN A 168 11.65 2.54 -1.27
C GLN A 168 11.98 1.38 -0.32
N LEU A 169 11.21 0.31 -0.37
CA LEU A 169 11.46 -0.89 0.45
C LEU A 169 12.83 -1.52 0.12
N LEU A 170 13.12 -1.66 -1.18
CA LEU A 170 14.39 -2.23 -1.65
C LEU A 170 15.61 -1.36 -1.29
N ARG A 171 15.47 -0.02 -1.30
CA ARG A 171 16.55 0.88 -0.85
C ARG A 171 16.88 0.66 0.61
N ALA A 172 15.87 0.49 1.45
CA ALA A 172 16.07 0.30 2.87
C ALA A 172 16.72 -1.05 3.21
N GLU A 173 16.41 -2.09 2.43
CA GLU A 173 17.12 -3.38 2.50
C GLU A 173 18.63 -3.21 2.21
N VAL A 174 19.00 -2.38 1.23
CA VAL A 174 20.41 -2.10 0.93
C VAL A 174 21.07 -1.25 2.03
N ALA A 175 20.37 -0.24 2.55
CA ALA A 175 20.90 0.66 3.59
C ALA A 175 21.09 -0.04 4.95
N GLY A 176 20.34 -1.10 5.22
CA GLY A 176 20.41 -1.88 6.47
C GLY A 176 21.70 -2.69 6.68
N GLY A 177 22.63 -2.66 5.72
CA GLY A 177 23.96 -3.30 5.83
C GLY A 177 23.93 -4.79 5.49
N GLY A 178 24.62 -5.17 4.40
CA GLY A 178 24.75 -6.53 3.89
C GLY A 178 25.54 -7.52 4.77
N GLY A 179 25.51 -7.36 6.09
CA GLY A 179 26.11 -8.30 7.04
C GLY A 179 25.24 -9.53 7.23
N SER A 180 25.33 -10.50 6.32
CA SER A 180 25.00 -11.96 6.39
C SER A 180 23.80 -12.47 7.23
N GLY A 181 22.94 -11.63 7.79
CA GLY A 181 21.92 -12.05 8.74
C GLY A 181 20.78 -11.04 8.81
N SER A 182 19.69 -11.35 8.10
CA SER A 182 18.33 -10.82 8.34
C SER A 182 17.98 -9.37 7.96
N GLY A 183 18.87 -8.54 7.41
CA GLY A 183 18.59 -7.11 7.08
C GLY A 183 17.63 -6.82 5.90
N GLY A 184 16.53 -7.56 5.74
CA GLY A 184 15.53 -7.36 4.69
C GLY A 184 14.36 -6.46 5.10
N VAL A 185 13.47 -6.14 4.15
CA VAL A 185 12.19 -5.44 4.40
C VAL A 185 11.44 -6.02 5.60
N ARG A 186 11.46 -7.36 5.72
CA ARG A 186 10.85 -8.09 6.83
C ARG A 186 11.41 -7.66 8.18
N ALA A 187 12.72 -7.54 8.35
CA ALA A 187 13.32 -7.13 9.62
C ALA A 187 12.98 -5.68 9.97
N ILE A 188 12.91 -4.79 8.97
CA ILE A 188 12.48 -3.41 9.20
C ILE A 188 11.03 -3.39 9.70
N VAL A 189 10.15 -4.18 9.08
CA VAL A 189 8.76 -4.30 9.52
C VAL A 189 8.70 -4.90 10.93
N GLU A 190 9.44 -5.97 11.22
CA GLU A 190 9.54 -6.58 12.56
C GLU A 190 10.04 -5.59 13.62
N GLN A 191 11.00 -4.72 13.27
CA GLN A 191 11.47 -3.66 14.15
C GLN A 191 10.37 -2.63 14.43
N LEU A 192 9.70 -2.11 13.40
CA LEU A 192 8.59 -1.15 13.55
C LEU A 192 7.45 -1.73 14.41
N LEU A 193 7.18 -3.02 14.22
CA LEU A 193 6.20 -3.78 14.98
C LEU A 193 6.61 -3.94 16.45
N ALA A 194 7.89 -4.19 16.74
CA ALA A 194 8.42 -4.34 18.09
C ALA A 194 8.44 -3.00 18.83
N GLU A 195 8.84 -1.90 18.20
CA GLU A 195 8.84 -0.54 18.77
C GLU A 195 7.47 -0.14 19.30
N ARG A 196 6.40 -0.49 18.56
CA ARG A 196 5.02 -0.22 18.98
C ARG A 196 4.55 -1.10 20.14
N SER A 197 5.09 -2.31 20.25
CA SER A 197 4.72 -3.29 21.27
C SER A 197 5.58 -3.14 22.54
N GLY A 198 6.26 -2.01 22.72
CA GLY A 198 7.17 -1.77 23.86
C GLY A 198 8.39 -2.71 23.86
N GLY A 199 8.82 -3.17 22.68
CA GLY A 199 9.93 -4.11 22.51
C GLY A 199 9.53 -5.60 22.55
N ALA A 200 8.25 -5.92 22.80
CA ALA A 200 7.80 -7.31 22.76
C ALA A 200 7.89 -7.88 21.34
N ARG A 201 8.72 -8.92 21.16
CA ARG A 201 8.77 -9.71 19.93
C ARG A 201 7.70 -10.78 19.99
N GLU A 202 6.91 -10.85 18.94
CA GLU A 202 5.92 -11.89 18.76
C GLU A 202 6.55 -13.06 17.99
N ALA A 203 6.36 -14.30 18.47
CA ALA A 203 6.96 -15.48 17.86
C ALA A 203 6.29 -15.90 16.54
N ARG A 204 5.12 -15.34 16.21
CA ARG A 204 4.37 -15.70 15.01
C ARG A 204 5.13 -15.28 13.75
N PRO A 205 5.21 -16.14 12.71
CA PRO A 205 5.74 -15.76 11.42
C PRO A 205 5.04 -14.53 10.85
N LEU A 206 5.82 -13.61 10.27
CA LEU A 206 5.32 -12.41 9.61
C LEU A 206 5.01 -12.68 8.12
N GLU A 207 3.80 -12.33 7.70
CA GLU A 207 3.36 -12.23 6.31
C GLU A 207 3.20 -10.76 5.93
N LEU A 208 3.78 -10.38 4.80
CA LEU A 208 3.62 -9.05 4.21
C LEU A 208 2.62 -9.14 3.05
N LEU A 209 1.45 -8.55 3.22
CA LEU A 209 0.39 -8.53 2.22
C LEU A 209 0.49 -7.26 1.38
N TRP A 210 0.93 -7.37 0.13
CA TRP A 210 0.96 -6.24 -0.79
C TRP A 210 -0.45 -5.90 -1.31
N VAL A 211 -0.94 -4.70 -1.01
CA VAL A 211 -2.22 -4.18 -1.47
C VAL A 211 -1.98 -3.29 -2.68
N HIS A 212 -2.13 -3.89 -3.87
CA HIS A 212 -2.04 -3.16 -5.12
C HIS A 212 -3.38 -2.49 -5.46
N THR A 213 -3.40 -1.16 -5.56
CA THR A 213 -4.62 -0.36 -5.73
C THR A 213 -4.92 0.02 -7.20
N GLY A 214 -4.41 -0.75 -8.17
CA GLY A 214 -4.61 -0.51 -9.61
C GLY A 214 -3.49 0.25 -10.30
N GLY A 215 -3.75 0.77 -11.51
CA GLY A 215 -2.77 1.53 -12.31
C GLY A 215 -2.00 0.70 -13.35
N LEU A 216 -2.29 -0.60 -13.46
CA LEU A 216 -1.64 -1.49 -14.44
C LEU A 216 -1.87 -1.04 -15.89
N GLU A 217 -3.03 -0.44 -16.16
CA GLU A 217 -3.37 0.18 -17.44
C GLU A 217 -2.38 1.28 -17.85
N GLY A 218 -1.70 1.89 -16.87
CA GLY A 218 -0.68 2.91 -17.11
C GLY A 218 0.69 2.34 -17.53
N VAL A 219 0.95 1.04 -17.34
CA VAL A 219 2.28 0.44 -17.57
C VAL A 219 2.78 0.65 -19.01
N PRO A 220 2.01 0.39 -20.09
CA PRO A 220 2.49 0.62 -21.45
C PRO A 220 2.90 2.07 -21.71
N SER A 221 2.10 3.03 -21.25
CA SER A 221 2.40 4.46 -21.45
C SER A 221 3.66 4.89 -20.67
N GLN A 222 3.88 4.36 -19.47
CA GLN A 222 5.08 4.62 -18.69
C GLN A 222 6.31 3.96 -19.32
N LEU A 223 6.22 2.70 -19.75
CA LEU A 223 7.33 2.03 -20.44
C LEU A 223 7.71 2.75 -21.73
N ALA A 224 6.76 3.27 -22.51
CA ALA A 224 7.06 4.07 -23.68
C ALA A 224 7.90 5.32 -23.34
N ARG A 225 7.68 5.94 -22.17
CA ARG A 225 8.53 7.03 -21.68
C ARG A 225 9.93 6.53 -21.29
N TYR A 226 10.04 5.39 -20.61
CA TYR A 226 11.33 4.78 -20.25
C TYR A 226 12.14 4.36 -21.50
N VAL A 227 11.49 3.85 -22.55
CA VAL A 227 12.13 3.51 -23.83
C VAL A 227 12.69 4.76 -24.50
N ARG A 228 11.89 5.84 -24.59
CA ARG A 228 12.37 7.13 -25.12
C ARG A 228 13.54 7.71 -24.32
N ALA A 229 13.60 7.43 -23.01
CA ALA A 229 14.70 7.84 -22.15
C ALA A 229 15.91 6.89 -22.19
N GLY A 230 15.87 5.80 -22.98
CA GLY A 230 16.96 4.83 -23.07
C GLY A 230 17.14 3.94 -21.84
N LEU A 231 16.11 3.82 -20.99
CA LEU A 231 16.15 3.05 -19.73
C LEU A 231 15.47 1.67 -19.83
N ALA A 232 14.54 1.52 -20.77
CA ALA A 232 13.82 0.28 -21.07
C ALA A 232 13.98 -0.10 -22.55
N THR A 233 13.70 -1.36 -22.88
CA THR A 233 13.78 -1.85 -24.27
C THR A 233 12.42 -1.80 -24.97
N PRO A 234 12.39 -1.71 -26.32
CA PRO A 234 11.16 -1.86 -27.09
C PRO A 234 10.43 -3.19 -26.82
N ASP A 235 11.17 -4.28 -26.57
CA ASP A 235 10.59 -5.59 -26.27
C ASP A 235 9.84 -5.61 -24.94
N GLU A 236 10.36 -4.93 -23.92
CA GLU A 236 9.66 -4.78 -22.64
C GLU A 236 8.32 -4.06 -22.81
N LEU A 237 8.29 -3.02 -23.66
CA LEU A 237 7.07 -2.28 -24.00
C LEU A 237 6.08 -3.16 -24.77
N ALA A 238 6.54 -3.87 -25.82
CA ALA A 238 5.69 -4.74 -26.62
C ALA A 238 5.05 -5.84 -25.76
N LEU A 239 5.83 -6.43 -24.86
CA LEU A 239 5.31 -7.46 -23.95
C LEU A 239 4.27 -6.90 -22.97
N ALA A 240 4.49 -5.70 -22.42
CA ALA A 240 3.50 -5.06 -21.54
C ALA A 240 2.22 -4.64 -22.28
N GLN A 241 2.31 -4.25 -23.55
CA GLN A 241 1.14 -4.00 -24.41
C GLN A 241 0.32 -5.27 -24.62
N ALA A 242 0.99 -6.39 -24.94
CA ALA A 242 0.31 -7.68 -25.07
C ALA A 242 -0.39 -8.11 -23.77
N GLU A 243 0.23 -7.91 -22.60
CA GLU A 243 -0.38 -8.19 -21.30
C GLU A 243 -1.60 -7.30 -21.02
N ALA A 244 -1.54 -6.02 -21.40
CA ALA A 244 -2.66 -5.08 -21.27
C ALA A 244 -3.82 -5.48 -22.19
N ASP A 245 -3.54 -5.89 -23.43
CA ASP A 245 -4.55 -6.34 -24.39
C ASP A 245 -5.27 -7.61 -23.92
N ILE A 246 -4.54 -8.55 -23.32
CA ILE A 246 -5.13 -9.75 -22.71
C ILE A 246 -6.06 -9.36 -21.55
N SER A 247 -5.62 -8.42 -20.70
CA SER A 247 -6.40 -7.98 -19.54
C SER A 247 -7.66 -7.20 -19.95
N ALA A 248 -7.59 -6.42 -21.03
CA ALA A 248 -8.70 -5.62 -21.55
C ALA A 248 -9.83 -6.47 -22.17
N ARG A 249 -9.53 -7.69 -22.62
CA ARG A 249 -10.54 -8.64 -23.12
C ARG A 249 -11.40 -9.23 -22.00
N GLY A 250 -11.09 -8.90 -20.74
CA GLY A 250 -11.73 -9.46 -19.56
C GLY A 250 -11.43 -10.95 -19.38
N PRO A 251 -11.79 -11.53 -18.23
CA PRO A 251 -11.97 -12.97 -18.17
C PRO A 251 -12.95 -13.38 -19.28
N VAL A 252 -12.51 -14.22 -20.22
CA VAL A 252 -13.42 -14.94 -21.09
C VAL A 252 -14.15 -15.92 -20.18
N TYR A 253 -15.23 -15.43 -19.54
CA TYR A 253 -16.20 -16.31 -18.95
C TYR A 253 -16.83 -17.05 -20.12
N GLY A 254 -16.27 -18.23 -20.43
CA GLY A 254 -16.96 -19.18 -21.27
C GLY A 254 -18.36 -19.34 -20.68
N THR A 255 -19.37 -18.93 -21.44
CA THR A 255 -20.74 -19.36 -21.18
C THR A 255 -20.72 -20.87 -21.01
N PRO A 256 -21.30 -21.41 -19.92
CA PRO A 256 -21.38 -22.86 -19.70
C PRO A 256 -22.11 -23.57 -20.85
#